data_AF-T1GCA7-F1
#
_entry.id   AF-T1GCA7-F1
#
_cell.length_a   1.000
_cell.length_b   1.000
_cell.length_c   1.000
_cell.angle_alpha   90.00
_cell.angle_beta   90.00
_cell.angle_gamma   90.00
#
_symmetry.space_group_name_H-M   'P 1'
#
loop_
_entity.id
_entity.type
_entity.pdbx_description
1 polymer ?
#
loop_
_entity_poly.entity_id
_entity_poly.type
_entity_poly.pdbx_seq_one_letter_code
_entity_poly.pdbx_strand_id
1 'polypeptide(L)'
;MYAIRYSQYVDALAHLLSTGQGVVLERSVYSDFVFLEAMFNSGYISKGARSVYHEIKNNTIHELLRPHLVVYLDSPVSAVKDKIKARNDPNEVNSKALTDKYLTDLDTLYKQSFLKDISSHAELLVYDWSAGGDTEVVVEDIERLDFSQYEGDLSIKKLKDWRFPQEWDWCEARIKYCNDKDELMNYFNVPRFDVPELLRNAEEAKKYKEIWYNAPGMKYDIGYNEDQGDKGIATKNNIFRAKV
;
A
#
# COMPACT_ATOMS: atom_id res chain seq x y z
N MET A 1 4.38 3.63 -7.18
CA MET A 1 3.40 2.62 -6.70
C MET A 1 3.38 2.54 -5.17
N TYR A 2 4.52 2.25 -4.52
CA TYR A 2 4.65 2.17 -3.06
C TYR A 2 3.97 3.33 -2.29
N ALA A 3 4.27 4.59 -2.64
CA ALA A 3 3.65 5.76 -1.99
C ALA A 3 2.12 5.83 -2.11
N ILE A 4 1.56 5.38 -3.24
CA ILE A 4 0.10 5.35 -3.46
C ILE A 4 -0.53 4.26 -2.59
N ARG A 5 0.07 3.07 -2.56
CA ARG A 5 -0.40 1.98 -1.69
C ARG A 5 -0.30 2.36 -0.22
N TYR A 6 0.76 3.07 0.16
CA TYR A 6 0.94 3.58 1.52
C TYR A 6 -0.18 4.56 1.89
N SER A 7 -0.42 5.56 1.04
CA SER A 7 -1.53 6.51 1.20
C SER A 7 -2.89 5.81 1.34
N GLN A 8 -3.18 4.85 0.46
CA GLN A 8 -4.42 4.05 0.51
C GLN A 8 -4.53 3.22 1.80
N TYR A 9 -3.40 2.69 2.30
CA TYR A 9 -3.38 1.92 3.53
C TYR A 9 -3.62 2.80 4.76
N VAL A 10 -3.09 4.03 4.77
CA VAL A 10 -3.39 5.03 5.81
C VAL A 10 -4.88 5.36 5.81
N ASP A 11 -5.49 5.55 4.63
CA ASP A 11 -6.94 5.80 4.51
C ASP A 11 -7.76 4.61 5.03
N ALA A 12 -7.34 3.38 4.75
CA ALA A 12 -7.98 2.19 5.25
C ALA A 12 -7.90 2.07 6.79
N LEU A 13 -6.76 2.42 7.38
CA LEU A 13 -6.60 2.47 8.84
C LEU A 13 -7.46 3.57 9.46
N ALA A 14 -7.52 4.76 8.84
CA ALA A 14 -8.35 5.87 9.28
C ALA A 14 -9.86 5.50 9.26
N HIS A 15 -10.31 4.82 8.20
CA HIS A 15 -11.67 4.31 8.07
C HIS A 15 -11.99 3.26 9.14
N LEU A 16 -11.11 2.28 9.31
CA LEU A 16 -11.27 1.20 10.29
C LEU A 16 -11.38 1.77 11.71
N LEU A 17 -10.47 2.66 12.11
CA LEU A 17 -10.45 3.23 13.46
C LEU A 17 -11.57 4.25 13.73
N SER A 18 -12.16 4.82 12.67
CA SER A 18 -13.26 5.78 12.82
C SER A 18 -14.64 5.15 12.74
N THR A 19 -14.80 4.07 11.99
CA THR A 19 -16.12 3.45 11.72
C THR A 19 -16.29 2.06 12.32
N GLY A 20 -15.19 1.37 12.64
CA GLY A 20 -15.20 -0.03 13.07
C GLY A 20 -15.49 -1.02 11.93
N GLN A 21 -15.60 -0.56 10.68
CA GLN A 21 -15.85 -1.44 9.53
C GLN A 21 -14.55 -2.02 8.99
N GLY A 22 -14.53 -3.33 8.73
CA GLY A 22 -13.42 -4.01 8.07
C GLY A 22 -13.18 -3.49 6.65
N VAL A 23 -11.91 -3.44 6.24
CA VAL A 23 -11.50 -2.98 4.90
C VAL A 23 -10.71 -4.09 4.20
N VAL A 24 -11.11 -4.40 2.97
CA VAL A 24 -10.38 -5.33 2.09
C VAL A 24 -9.53 -4.51 1.12
N LEU A 25 -8.23 -4.77 1.09
CA LEU A 25 -7.29 -4.10 0.21
C LEU A 25 -6.68 -5.07 -0.82
N GLU A 26 -6.66 -4.64 -2.08
CA GLU A 26 -5.95 -5.38 -3.14
C GLU A 26 -4.45 -5.10 -3.05
N ARG A 27 -3.69 -6.08 -2.53
CA ARG A 27 -2.24 -6.02 -2.30
C ARG A 27 -1.84 -4.87 -1.37
N SER A 28 -1.40 -5.24 -0.17
CA SER A 28 -0.94 -4.26 0.82
C SER A 28 0.47 -3.73 0.53
N VAL A 29 0.83 -2.64 1.20
CA VAL A 29 2.16 -2.03 1.22
C VAL A 29 3.26 -3.04 1.55
N TYR A 30 2.95 -3.98 2.45
CA TYR A 30 3.88 -5.04 2.88
C TYR A 30 4.26 -6.01 1.75
N SER A 31 3.44 -6.14 0.72
CA SER A 31 3.70 -7.03 -0.43
C SER A 31 4.43 -6.35 -1.59
N ASP A 32 4.57 -5.02 -1.58
CA ASP A 32 5.08 -4.24 -2.72
C ASP A 32 6.54 -4.56 -3.06
N PHE A 33 7.37 -4.90 -2.05
CA PHE A 33 8.79 -5.21 -2.26
C PHE A 33 9.01 -6.43 -3.16
N VAL A 34 8.05 -7.35 -3.23
CA VAL A 34 8.12 -8.53 -4.09
C VAL A 34 8.22 -8.11 -5.56
N PHE A 35 7.46 -7.08 -5.96
CA PHE A 35 7.53 -6.54 -7.32
C PHE A 35 8.86 -5.88 -7.62
N LEU A 36 9.38 -5.10 -6.67
CA LEU A 36 10.69 -4.45 -6.81
C LEU A 36 11.81 -5.48 -6.97
N GLU A 37 11.85 -6.49 -6.11
CA GLU A 37 12.90 -7.52 -6.13
C GLU A 37 12.82 -8.37 -7.41
N ALA A 38 11.61 -8.72 -7.87
CA ALA A 38 11.43 -9.42 -9.15
C ALA A 38 11.91 -8.57 -10.34
N MET A 39 11.62 -7.26 -10.33
CA MET A 39 12.08 -6.35 -11.38
C MET A 39 13.61 -6.17 -11.35
N PHE A 40 14.21 -6.15 -10.17
CA PHE A 40 15.66 -6.11 -10.00
C PHE A 40 16.33 -7.39 -10.51
N ASN A 41 15.79 -8.57 -10.19
CA ASN A 41 16.28 -9.86 -10.67
C ASN A 41 16.18 -10.02 -12.20
N SER A 42 15.20 -9.35 -12.80
CA SER A 42 15.02 -9.28 -14.26
C SER A 42 15.85 -8.18 -14.92
N GLY A 43 16.58 -7.36 -14.15
CA GLY A 43 17.46 -6.31 -14.66
C GLY A 43 16.75 -5.03 -15.11
N TYR A 44 15.49 -4.80 -14.71
CA TYR A 44 14.76 -3.59 -15.08
C TYR A 44 15.06 -2.38 -14.20
N ILE A 45 15.60 -2.60 -13.00
CA ILE A 45 15.86 -1.56 -12.00
C ILE A 45 17.34 -1.56 -11.63
N SER A 46 17.92 -0.37 -11.45
CA SER A 46 19.31 -0.24 -11.01
C SER A 46 19.49 -0.62 -9.54
N LYS A 47 20.74 -0.93 -9.15
CA LYS A 47 21.08 -1.13 -7.73
C LYS A 47 20.81 0.11 -6.88
N GLY A 48 20.95 1.30 -7.46
CA GLY A 48 20.69 2.58 -6.80
C GLY A 48 19.22 2.72 -6.42
N ALA A 49 18.30 2.54 -7.37
CA ALA A 49 16.87 2.64 -7.08
C ALA A 49 16.40 1.57 -6.08
N ARG A 50 16.95 0.35 -6.13
CA ARG A 50 16.68 -0.67 -5.11
C ARG A 50 17.10 -0.21 -3.71
N SER A 51 18.28 0.41 -3.59
CA SER A 51 18.76 0.96 -2.32
C SER A 51 17.84 2.05 -1.78
N VAL A 52 17.42 3.00 -2.63
CA VAL A 52 16.50 4.08 -2.24
C VAL A 52 15.15 3.53 -1.78
N TYR A 53 14.61 2.52 -2.47
CA TYR A 53 13.37 1.88 -2.06
C TYR A 53 13.45 1.31 -0.64
N HIS A 54 14.51 0.55 -0.33
CA HIS A 54 14.65 -0.08 0.99
C HIS A 54 14.85 0.96 2.10
N GLU A 55 15.52 2.07 1.81
CA GLU A 55 15.63 3.19 2.75
C GLU A 55 14.26 3.82 3.03
N ILE A 56 13.48 4.14 1.99
CA ILE A 56 12.13 4.67 2.13
C ILE A 56 11.24 3.67 2.88
N LYS A 57 11.31 2.38 2.54
CA LYS A 57 10.55 1.32 3.20
C LYS A 57 10.88 1.27 4.69
N ASN A 58 12.16 1.27 5.07
CA ASN A 58 12.57 1.23 6.47
C ASN A 58 12.11 2.47 7.25
N ASN A 59 12.02 3.64 6.60
CA ASN A 59 11.52 4.86 7.26
C ASN A 59 9.99 4.88 7.42
N THR A 60 9.24 4.18 6.57
CA THR A 60 7.78 4.30 6.48
C THR A 60 7.04 3.10 7.05
N ILE A 61 7.54 1.88 6.85
CA ILE A 61 6.78 0.65 7.12
C ILE A 61 6.48 0.42 8.60
N HIS A 62 7.32 0.95 9.49
CA HIS A 62 7.17 0.84 10.94
C HIS A 62 6.08 1.76 11.49
N GLU A 63 5.64 2.76 10.72
CA GLU A 63 4.59 3.67 11.14
C GLU A 63 3.19 3.08 10.97
N LEU A 64 3.04 1.99 10.20
CA LEU A 64 1.76 1.35 9.88
C LEU A 64 1.52 0.09 10.72
N LEU A 65 0.24 -0.15 11.05
CA LEU A 65 -0.21 -1.41 11.66
C LEU A 65 -0.29 -2.51 10.60
N ARG A 66 0.33 -3.66 10.85
CA ARG A 66 0.27 -4.81 9.92
C ARG A 66 -1.15 -5.39 9.81
N PRO A 67 -1.53 -6.01 8.70
CA PRO A 67 -2.88 -6.53 8.52
C PRO A 67 -3.20 -7.67 9.50
N HIS A 68 -4.49 -7.87 9.77
CA HIS A 68 -4.98 -8.98 10.60
C HIS A 68 -4.94 -10.32 9.88
N LEU A 69 -5.35 -10.30 8.61
CA LEU A 69 -5.51 -11.46 7.75
C LEU A 69 -4.88 -11.17 6.39
N VAL A 70 -4.19 -12.15 5.83
CA VAL A 70 -3.71 -12.18 4.46
C VAL A 70 -4.30 -13.38 3.75
N VAL A 71 -4.99 -13.12 2.64
CA VAL A 71 -5.49 -14.16 1.74
C VAL A 71 -4.57 -14.23 0.53
N TYR A 72 -3.89 -15.36 0.35
CA TYR A 72 -3.02 -15.62 -0.80
C TYR A 72 -3.71 -16.58 -1.77
N LEU A 73 -3.79 -16.17 -3.02
CA LEU A 73 -4.36 -16.96 -4.11
C LEU A 73 -3.21 -17.56 -4.92
N ASP A 74 -2.91 -18.84 -4.71
CA ASP A 74 -1.87 -19.55 -5.43
C ASP A 74 -2.35 -19.92 -6.83
N SER A 75 -1.58 -19.57 -7.84
CA SER A 75 -1.88 -19.93 -9.23
C SER A 75 -0.57 -20.17 -9.98
N PRO A 76 -0.47 -21.27 -10.75
CA PRO A 76 0.76 -21.56 -11.49
C PRO A 76 1.00 -20.50 -12.57
N VAL A 77 2.29 -20.22 -12.83
CA VAL A 77 2.74 -19.20 -13.79
C VAL A 77 2.16 -19.41 -15.19
N SER A 78 2.02 -20.67 -15.63
CA SER A 78 1.40 -21.02 -16.91
C SER A 78 -0.05 -20.53 -16.99
N ALA A 79 -0.86 -20.85 -15.97
CA ALA A 79 -2.26 -20.42 -15.91
C ALA A 79 -2.37 -18.89 -15.82
N VAL A 80 -1.48 -18.22 -15.08
CA VAL A 80 -1.45 -16.75 -15.01
C VAL A 80 -1.18 -16.14 -16.39
N LYS A 81 -0.20 -16.68 -17.13
CA LYS A 81 0.11 -16.22 -18.49
C LYS A 81 -1.06 -16.40 -19.44
N ASP A 82 -1.73 -17.55 -19.39
CA ASP A 82 -2.88 -17.82 -20.25
C ASP A 82 -4.05 -16.88 -19.93
N LYS A 83 -4.30 -16.60 -18.64
CA LYS A 83 -5.29 -15.63 -18.19
C LYS A 83 -4.96 -14.19 -18.63
N ILE A 84 -3.69 -13.78 -18.58
CA ILE A 84 -3.25 -12.46 -19.07
C ILE A 84 -3.48 -12.34 -20.59
N LYS A 85 -3.09 -13.37 -21.35
CA LYS A 85 -3.33 -13.41 -22.80
C LYS A 85 -4.81 -13.39 -23.14
N ALA A 86 -5.64 -14.10 -22.38
CA ALA A 86 -7.10 -14.13 -22.56
C ALA A 86 -7.75 -12.77 -22.28
N ARG A 87 -7.21 -11.98 -21.32
CA ARG A 87 -7.67 -10.62 -21.04
C ARG A 87 -7.40 -9.66 -22.21
N ASN A 88 -6.34 -9.92 -22.98
CA ASN A 88 -5.97 -9.21 -24.20
C ASN A 88 -5.80 -7.68 -24.03
N ASP A 89 -5.26 -7.24 -22.88
CA ASP A 89 -4.85 -5.85 -22.71
C ASP A 89 -3.55 -5.59 -23.49
N PRO A 90 -3.53 -4.66 -24.47
CA PRO A 90 -2.35 -4.38 -25.28
C PRO A 90 -1.11 -4.01 -24.46
N ASN A 91 -1.28 -3.37 -23.30
CA ASN A 91 -0.17 -2.94 -22.46
C ASN A 91 0.41 -4.10 -21.64
N GLU A 92 -0.42 -5.07 -21.24
CA GLU A 92 0.03 -6.25 -20.48
C GLU A 92 0.65 -7.30 -21.41
N VAL A 93 0.00 -7.57 -22.55
CA VAL A 93 0.44 -8.62 -23.49
C VAL A 93 1.76 -8.25 -24.18
N ASN A 94 1.94 -6.98 -24.53
CA ASN A 94 3.18 -6.50 -25.15
C ASN A 94 4.24 -6.06 -24.11
N SER A 95 3.96 -6.24 -22.82
CA SER A 95 4.87 -5.82 -21.77
C SER A 95 6.16 -6.65 -21.80
N LYS A 96 7.30 -5.96 -21.66
CA LYS A 96 8.60 -6.60 -21.47
C LYS A 96 8.64 -7.47 -20.21
N ALA A 97 7.76 -7.23 -19.24
CA ALA A 97 7.68 -7.95 -17.98
C ALA A 97 6.93 -9.30 -18.08
N LEU A 98 6.26 -9.62 -19.20
CA LEU A 98 5.54 -10.89 -19.38
C LEU A 98 6.50 -12.05 -19.72
N THR A 99 7.56 -12.22 -18.93
CA THR A 99 8.53 -13.31 -19.09
C THR A 99 8.28 -14.42 -18.06
N ASP A 100 8.61 -15.67 -18.41
CA ASP A 100 8.51 -16.80 -17.44
C ASP A 100 9.38 -16.54 -16.22
N LYS A 101 10.57 -15.99 -16.45
CA LYS A 101 11.50 -15.64 -15.38
C LYS A 101 10.88 -14.66 -14.39
N TYR A 102 10.34 -13.53 -14.87
CA TYR A 102 9.77 -12.50 -13.98
C TYR A 102 8.59 -13.05 -13.14
N LEU A 103 7.68 -13.79 -13.76
CA LEU A 103 6.53 -14.37 -13.05
C LEU A 103 6.95 -15.47 -12.06
N THR A 104 7.96 -16.28 -12.40
CA THR A 104 8.51 -17.30 -11.48
C THR A 104 9.24 -16.65 -10.31
N ASP A 105 10.01 -15.58 -10.56
CA ASP A 105 10.69 -14.82 -9.51
C ASP A 105 9.67 -14.18 -8.57
N LEU A 106 8.57 -13.62 -9.09
CA LEU A 106 7.46 -13.10 -8.29
C LEU A 106 6.84 -14.17 -7.37
N ASP A 107 6.46 -15.33 -7.92
CA ASP A 107 5.86 -16.42 -7.14
C ASP A 107 6.82 -16.91 -6.04
N THR A 108 8.10 -17.05 -6.40
CA THR A 108 9.16 -17.47 -5.47
C THR A 108 9.32 -16.46 -4.33
N LEU A 109 9.37 -15.16 -4.64
CA LEU A 109 9.52 -14.09 -3.64
C LEU A 109 8.29 -13.97 -2.73
N TYR A 110 7.09 -14.15 -3.27
CA TYR A 110 5.86 -14.22 -2.47
C TYR A 110 5.95 -15.38 -1.47
N LYS A 111 6.20 -16.61 -1.93
CA LYS A 111 6.21 -17.81 -1.10
C LYS A 111 7.36 -17.82 -0.08
N GLN A 112 8.57 -17.48 -0.50
CA GLN A 112 9.78 -17.64 0.33
C GLN A 112 10.01 -16.46 1.28
N SER A 113 9.66 -15.25 0.87
CA SER A 113 9.96 -14.03 1.63
C SER A 113 8.71 -13.45 2.29
N PHE A 114 7.71 -13.07 1.50
CA PHE A 114 6.54 -12.36 2.04
C PHE A 114 5.66 -13.23 2.93
N LEU A 115 5.22 -14.41 2.44
CA LEU A 115 4.33 -15.30 3.20
C LEU A 115 5.00 -15.80 4.49
N LYS A 116 6.30 -16.10 4.42
CA LYS A 116 7.08 -16.52 5.58
C LYS A 116 7.15 -15.44 6.65
N ASP A 117 7.42 -14.19 6.26
CA ASP A 117 7.51 -13.07 7.21
C ASP A 117 6.13 -12.71 7.80
N ILE A 118 5.12 -12.57 6.95
CA ILE A 118 3.79 -12.13 7.37
C ILE A 118 3.05 -13.17 8.22
N SER A 119 3.32 -14.47 8.01
CA SER A 119 2.72 -15.55 8.82
C SER A 119 3.09 -15.47 10.30
N SER A 120 4.18 -14.78 10.64
CA SER A 120 4.59 -14.55 12.03
C SER A 120 3.69 -13.53 12.74
N HIS A 121 2.97 -12.71 11.99
CA HIS A 121 2.15 -11.61 12.52
C HIS A 121 0.65 -11.73 12.18
N ALA A 122 0.30 -12.03 10.93
CA ALA A 122 -1.08 -12.09 10.47
C ALA A 122 -1.56 -13.54 10.35
N GLU A 123 -2.88 -13.75 10.37
CA GLU A 123 -3.43 -15.00 9.86
C GLU A 123 -3.20 -15.10 8.35
N LEU A 124 -2.91 -16.31 7.89
CA LEU A 124 -2.63 -16.58 6.49
C LEU A 124 -3.55 -17.70 5.99
N LEU A 125 -4.39 -17.35 5.01
CA LEU A 125 -5.20 -18.31 4.27
C LEU A 125 -4.63 -18.45 2.86
N VAL A 126 -4.36 -19.68 2.43
CA VAL A 126 -3.79 -19.98 1.12
C VAL A 126 -4.78 -20.84 0.34
N TYR A 127 -5.18 -20.37 -0.84
CA TYR A 127 -6.13 -21.07 -1.70
C TYR A 127 -5.49 -21.36 -3.06
N ASP A 128 -5.70 -22.56 -3.58
CA ASP A 128 -5.43 -22.84 -5.00
C ASP A 128 -6.50 -22.15 -5.85
N TRP A 129 -6.06 -21.22 -6.70
CA TRP A 129 -6.88 -20.42 -7.59
C TRP A 129 -6.59 -20.69 -9.07
N SER A 130 -5.99 -21.84 -9.38
CA SER A 130 -5.66 -22.27 -10.74
C SER A 130 -6.89 -22.26 -11.66
N ALA A 131 -7.99 -22.92 -11.25
CA ALA A 131 -9.23 -23.04 -12.02
C ALA A 131 -10.32 -22.01 -11.68
N GLY A 132 -10.03 -21.07 -10.76
CA GLY A 132 -11.04 -20.25 -10.09
C GLY A 132 -11.56 -20.99 -8.86
N GLY A 133 -11.47 -20.35 -7.69
CA GLY A 133 -11.93 -20.91 -6.44
C GLY A 133 -13.34 -20.46 -6.08
N ASP A 134 -13.92 -21.12 -5.08
CA ASP A 134 -15.22 -20.78 -4.54
C ASP A 134 -15.09 -19.66 -3.51
N THR A 135 -15.79 -18.55 -3.73
CA THR A 135 -15.80 -17.41 -2.82
C THR A 135 -16.53 -17.70 -1.52
N GLU A 136 -17.52 -18.60 -1.52
CA GLU A 136 -18.28 -18.95 -0.31
C GLU A 136 -17.39 -19.66 0.71
N VAL A 137 -16.54 -20.58 0.23
CA VAL A 137 -15.56 -21.27 1.08
C VAL A 137 -14.59 -20.28 1.73
N VAL A 138 -14.12 -19.29 0.97
CA VAL A 138 -13.21 -18.26 1.51
C VAL A 138 -13.89 -17.45 2.61
N VAL A 139 -15.17 -17.10 2.44
CA VAL A 139 -15.94 -16.36 3.45
C VAL A 139 -16.16 -17.21 4.69
N GLU A 140 -16.58 -18.47 4.53
CA GLU A 140 -16.81 -19.38 5.64
C GLU A 140 -15.53 -19.59 6.48
N ASP A 141 -14.38 -19.77 5.83
CA ASP A 141 -13.11 -19.91 6.53
C ASP A 141 -12.70 -18.63 7.27
N ILE A 142 -13.02 -17.44 6.72
CA ILE A 142 -12.81 -16.16 7.42
C ILE A 142 -13.72 -16.05 8.65
N GLU A 143 -14.98 -16.47 8.56
CA GLU A 143 -15.93 -16.43 9.68
C GLU A 143 -15.55 -17.40 10.81
N ARG A 144 -14.88 -18.51 10.48
CA ARG A 144 -14.35 -19.47 11.45
C ARG A 144 -13.11 -18.99 12.19
N LEU A 145 -12.43 -17.96 11.69
CA LEU A 145 -11.23 -17.44 12.35
C LEU A 145 -11.60 -16.72 13.64
N ASP A 146 -11.00 -17.18 14.74
CA ASP A 146 -11.06 -16.50 16.02
C ASP A 146 -9.76 -15.71 16.26
N PHE A 147 -9.85 -14.38 16.20
CA PHE A 147 -8.73 -13.49 16.52
C PHE A 147 -8.59 -13.23 18.03
N SER A 148 -9.62 -13.51 18.82
CA SER A 148 -9.62 -13.25 20.27
C SER A 148 -8.64 -14.16 21.02
N GLN A 149 -8.30 -15.32 20.46
CA GLN A 149 -7.29 -16.23 21.02
C GLN A 149 -5.88 -15.61 21.11
N TYR A 150 -5.63 -14.51 20.40
CA TYR A 150 -4.37 -13.77 20.47
C TYR A 150 -4.39 -12.64 21.51
N GLU A 151 -5.55 -12.34 22.08
CA GLU A 151 -5.72 -11.36 23.15
C GLU A 151 -5.38 -12.01 24.50
N GLY A 152 -4.23 -11.65 25.07
CA GLY A 152 -3.87 -12.03 26.45
C GLY A 152 -2.47 -12.62 26.62
N ASP A 153 -1.96 -13.36 25.62
CA ASP A 153 -0.60 -13.92 25.70
C ASP A 153 0.42 -13.03 24.98
N LEU A 154 1.22 -12.30 25.77
CA LEU A 154 2.29 -11.41 25.29
C LEU A 154 3.41 -12.15 24.54
N SER A 155 3.51 -13.48 24.67
CA SER A 155 4.48 -14.30 23.93
C SER A 155 4.09 -14.54 22.47
N ILE A 156 2.80 -14.44 22.15
CA ILE A 156 2.28 -14.61 20.80
C ILE A 156 2.61 -13.37 19.95
N LYS A 157 3.33 -13.59 18.84
CA LYS A 157 3.73 -12.51 17.92
C LYS A 157 2.60 -12.02 17.00
N LYS A 158 1.54 -12.83 16.83
CA LYS A 158 0.42 -12.50 15.95
C LYS A 158 -0.40 -11.32 16.48
N LEU A 159 -0.78 -10.41 15.58
CA LEU A 159 -1.53 -9.19 15.88
C LEU A 159 -0.91 -8.30 16.94
N LYS A 160 0.40 -8.41 17.19
CA LYS A 160 1.08 -7.64 18.24
C LYS A 160 0.85 -6.13 18.09
N ASP A 161 0.82 -5.64 16.85
CA ASP A 161 0.68 -4.22 16.55
C ASP A 161 -0.69 -3.65 16.95
N TRP A 162 -1.71 -4.51 17.10
CA TRP A 162 -3.08 -4.11 17.43
C TRP A 162 -3.39 -4.16 18.93
N ARG A 163 -2.42 -4.57 19.75
CA ARG A 163 -2.60 -4.71 21.20
C ARG A 163 -2.24 -3.41 21.89
N PHE A 164 -3.17 -2.48 21.87
CA PHE A 164 -3.08 -1.22 22.60
C PHE A 164 -3.60 -1.41 24.04
N PRO A 165 -2.74 -1.33 25.06
CA PRO A 165 -3.16 -1.58 26.44
C PRO A 165 -4.02 -0.46 27.02
N GLN A 166 -3.88 0.78 26.55
CA GLN A 166 -4.62 1.93 27.06
C GLN A 166 -5.53 2.52 25.98
N GLU A 167 -6.67 3.07 26.40
CA GLU A 167 -7.61 3.77 25.51
C GLU A 167 -6.95 4.99 24.83
N TRP A 168 -6.00 5.62 25.52
CA TRP A 168 -5.24 6.75 24.97
C TRP A 168 -4.44 6.35 23.73
N ASP A 169 -3.82 5.16 23.74
CA ASP A 169 -3.03 4.66 22.61
C ASP A 169 -3.90 4.46 21.36
N TRP A 170 -5.15 4.01 21.53
CA TRP A 170 -6.13 3.94 20.44
C TRP A 170 -6.48 5.32 19.89
N CYS A 171 -6.58 6.34 20.76
CA CYS A 171 -6.86 7.71 20.36
C CYS A 171 -5.67 8.30 19.58
N GLU A 172 -4.44 8.08 20.04
CA GLU A 172 -3.22 8.49 19.34
C GLU A 172 -3.12 7.82 17.96
N ALA A 173 -3.33 6.50 17.88
CA ALA A 173 -3.34 5.79 16.61
C ALA A 173 -4.37 6.37 15.64
N ARG A 174 -5.58 6.69 16.14
CA ARG A 174 -6.62 7.31 15.32
C ARG A 174 -6.23 8.70 14.84
N ILE A 175 -5.68 9.55 15.71
CA ILE A 175 -5.21 10.90 15.34
C ILE A 175 -4.14 10.80 14.25
N LYS A 176 -3.16 9.92 14.45
CA LYS A 176 -2.05 9.70 13.52
C LYS A 176 -2.52 9.38 12.10
N TYR A 177 -3.49 8.46 11.94
CA TYR A 177 -3.95 8.07 10.60
C TYR A 177 -5.01 9.02 10.02
N CYS A 178 -5.83 9.66 10.85
CA CYS A 178 -6.92 10.53 10.36
C CYS A 178 -6.47 11.97 10.07
N ASN A 179 -5.57 12.52 10.89
CA ASN A 179 -5.20 13.93 10.83
C ASN A 179 -3.80 14.12 10.24
N ASP A 180 -2.88 13.20 10.55
CA ASP A 180 -1.45 13.38 10.27
C ASP A 180 -0.99 12.60 9.03
N LYS A 181 -1.91 12.30 8.10
CA LYS A 181 -1.58 11.65 6.82
C LYS A 181 -0.49 12.40 6.06
N ASP A 182 -0.54 13.73 6.03
CA ASP A 182 0.49 14.56 5.40
C ASP A 182 1.87 14.36 6.05
N GLU A 183 1.92 14.20 7.39
CA GLU A 183 3.16 13.92 8.11
C GLU A 183 3.69 12.52 7.79
N LEU A 184 2.81 11.53 7.73
CA LEU A 184 3.16 10.17 7.32
C LEU A 184 3.72 10.13 5.89
N MET A 185 3.16 10.95 4.99
CA MET A 185 3.65 11.08 3.62
C MET A 185 4.99 11.82 3.54
N ASN A 186 5.35 12.64 4.52
CA ASN A 186 6.65 13.33 4.55
C ASN A 186 7.83 12.38 4.75
N TYR A 187 7.65 11.20 5.33
CA TYR A 187 8.72 10.19 5.46
C TYR A 187 9.24 9.66 4.11
N PHE A 188 8.53 9.91 3.02
CA PHE A 188 8.99 9.60 1.66
C PHE A 188 10.02 10.62 1.13
N ASN A 189 10.12 11.80 1.75
CA ASN A 189 11.02 12.87 1.32
C ASN A 189 12.46 12.62 1.81
N VAL A 190 13.05 11.51 1.38
CA VAL A 190 14.45 11.16 1.69
C VAL A 190 15.38 11.82 0.66
N PRO A 191 16.33 12.69 1.07
CA PRO A 191 17.19 13.42 0.16
C PRO A 191 18.34 12.55 -0.38
N ARG A 192 18.02 11.66 -1.33
CA ARG A 192 18.99 10.82 -2.05
C ARG A 192 19.31 11.41 -3.41
N PHE A 193 20.52 11.93 -3.58
CA PHE A 193 20.98 12.60 -4.81
C PHE A 193 21.95 11.76 -5.65
N ASP A 194 22.23 10.54 -5.22
CA ASP A 194 23.18 9.61 -5.87
C ASP A 194 22.54 8.77 -6.98
N VAL A 195 21.21 8.81 -7.14
CA VAL A 195 20.46 7.97 -8.08
C VAL A 195 19.77 8.86 -9.14
N PRO A 196 20.40 9.09 -10.31
CA PRO A 196 19.93 10.08 -11.28
C PRO A 196 18.57 9.74 -11.91
N GLU A 197 18.22 8.46 -12.01
CA GLU A 197 16.93 7.99 -12.56
C GLU A 197 15.72 8.36 -11.69
N LEU A 198 15.94 8.74 -10.42
CA LEU A 198 14.90 9.20 -9.51
C LEU A 198 14.89 10.72 -9.35
N LEU A 199 15.90 11.41 -9.87
CA LEU A 199 16.03 12.86 -9.76
C LEU A 199 15.37 13.54 -10.94
N ARG A 200 14.86 14.74 -10.67
CA ARG A 200 14.30 15.65 -11.67
C ARG A 200 15.13 16.92 -11.72
N ASN A 201 15.33 17.47 -12.91
CA ASN A 201 16.02 18.74 -13.06
C ASN A 201 15.19 19.89 -12.44
N ALA A 202 15.86 20.94 -11.95
CA ALA A 202 15.23 22.11 -11.36
C ALA A 202 14.29 22.83 -12.34
N GLU A 203 14.66 22.95 -13.62
CA GLU A 203 13.81 23.57 -14.64
C GLU A 203 12.53 22.78 -14.89
N GLU A 204 12.64 21.45 -14.98
CA GLU A 204 11.50 20.56 -15.12
C GLU A 204 10.60 20.59 -13.88
N ALA A 205 11.20 20.67 -12.69
CA ALA A 205 10.47 20.84 -11.44
C ALA A 205 9.69 22.15 -11.39
N LYS A 206 10.25 23.25 -11.90
CA LYS A 206 9.56 24.54 -12.02
C LYS A 206 8.38 24.43 -12.98
N LYS A 207 8.58 23.89 -14.19
CA LYS A 207 7.50 23.68 -15.18
C LYS A 207 6.39 22.81 -14.61
N TYR A 208 6.73 21.73 -13.91
CA TYR A 208 5.75 20.86 -13.26
C TYR A 208 4.92 21.62 -12.23
N LYS A 209 5.56 22.43 -11.36
CA LYS A 209 4.84 23.23 -10.36
C LYS A 209 3.91 24.25 -11.03
N GLU A 210 4.37 24.92 -12.07
CA GLU A 210 3.54 25.87 -12.83
C GLU A 210 2.31 25.18 -13.43
N ILE A 211 2.45 23.99 -14.01
CA ILE A 211 1.32 23.22 -14.54
C ILE A 211 0.39 22.77 -13.41
N TRP A 212 0.95 22.26 -12.31
CA TRP A 212 0.19 21.75 -11.18
C TRP A 212 -0.68 22.83 -10.54
N TYR A 213 -0.11 23.98 -10.20
CA TYR A 213 -0.86 25.07 -9.55
C TYR A 213 -1.81 25.82 -10.49
N ASN A 214 -1.66 25.65 -11.81
CA ASN A 214 -2.61 26.18 -12.78
C ASN A 214 -3.70 25.17 -13.18
N ALA A 215 -3.63 23.93 -12.70
CA ALA A 215 -4.68 22.96 -12.92
C ALA A 215 -5.95 23.33 -12.13
N PRO A 216 -7.15 23.03 -12.66
CA PRO A 216 -8.42 23.30 -11.98
C PRO A 216 -8.44 22.72 -10.54
N GLY A 217 -8.76 23.57 -9.56
CA GLY A 217 -8.87 23.16 -8.15
C GLY A 217 -7.55 22.94 -7.39
N MET A 218 -6.40 23.16 -8.03
CA MET A 218 -5.07 22.98 -7.42
C MET A 218 -4.35 24.30 -7.11
N LYS A 219 -4.97 25.44 -7.42
CA LYS A 219 -4.35 26.77 -7.26
C LYS A 219 -4.26 27.20 -5.80
N TYR A 220 -5.30 26.93 -5.03
CA TYR A 220 -5.37 27.15 -3.59
C TYR A 220 -5.74 25.84 -2.88
N ASP A 221 -5.65 25.85 -1.55
CA ASP A 221 -6.05 24.70 -0.73
C ASP A 221 -7.50 24.27 -1.01
N ILE A 222 -7.78 23.00 -0.75
CA ILE A 222 -9.11 22.42 -0.95
C ILE A 222 -10.14 23.25 -0.17
N GLY A 223 -11.19 23.69 -0.87
CA GLY A 223 -12.21 24.56 -0.29
C GLY A 223 -11.93 26.07 -0.43
N TYR A 224 -10.84 26.48 -1.08
CA TYR A 224 -10.51 27.90 -1.29
C TYR A 224 -10.41 28.30 -2.78
N ASN A 225 -10.91 27.48 -3.70
CA ASN A 225 -10.86 27.72 -5.14
C ASN A 225 -12.20 28.30 -5.65
N GLU A 226 -12.28 29.63 -5.74
CA GLU A 226 -13.49 30.36 -6.21
C GLU A 226 -13.92 29.93 -7.61
N ASP A 227 -12.96 29.65 -8.49
CA ASP A 227 -13.15 29.17 -9.86
C ASP A 227 -13.82 27.78 -9.93
N GLN A 228 -13.75 26.99 -8.85
CA GLN A 228 -14.42 25.71 -8.72
C GLN A 228 -15.75 25.79 -7.93
N GLY A 229 -16.19 27.01 -7.58
CA GLY A 229 -17.46 27.25 -6.90
C GLY A 229 -17.39 27.25 -5.37
N ASP A 230 -16.18 27.35 -4.79
CA ASP A 230 -16.02 27.46 -3.34
C ASP A 230 -16.60 28.79 -2.82
N LYS A 231 -17.50 28.70 -1.83
CA LYS A 231 -18.19 29.85 -1.22
C LYS A 231 -17.69 30.12 0.20
N GLY A 232 -17.85 31.36 0.67
CA GLY A 232 -17.54 31.74 2.05
C GLY A 232 -16.04 31.75 2.37
N ILE A 233 -15.19 31.91 1.35
CA ILE A 233 -13.72 31.79 1.44
C ILE A 233 -13.15 32.67 2.57
N ALA A 234 -13.59 33.93 2.69
CA ALA A 234 -13.10 34.87 3.69
C ALA A 234 -13.46 34.50 5.15
N THR A 235 -14.45 33.64 5.37
CA THR A 235 -14.91 33.23 6.71
C THR A 235 -14.63 31.76 7.02
N LYS A 236 -13.93 31.03 6.13
CA LYS A 236 -13.52 29.64 6.38
C LYS A 236 -12.36 29.61 7.37
N ASN A 237 -12.62 29.09 8.56
CA ASN A 237 -11.56 28.75 9.53
C ASN A 237 -10.95 27.39 9.14
N ASN A 238 -9.62 27.27 9.23
CA ASN A 238 -8.78 26.10 8.89
C ASN A 238 -9.15 24.77 9.59
N ILE A 239 -10.25 24.71 10.34
CA ILE A 239 -10.70 23.56 11.14
C ILE A 239 -11.43 22.52 10.28
N PHE A 240 -11.90 22.89 9.09
CA PHE A 240 -12.54 21.98 8.15
C PHE A 240 -11.65 21.71 6.93
N ARG A 241 -10.49 21.07 7.14
CA ARG A 241 -9.93 20.25 6.05
C ARG A 241 -10.98 19.19 5.75
N ALA A 242 -11.59 19.25 4.57
CA ALA A 242 -12.61 18.31 4.16
C ALA A 242 -12.04 16.90 4.28
N LYS A 243 -12.62 16.12 5.20
CA LYS A 243 -12.40 14.68 5.27
C LYS A 243 -12.83 14.10 3.93
N VAL A 244 -11.88 13.58 3.18
CA VAL A 244 -12.10 12.63 2.09
C VAL A 244 -11.58 11.29 2.57
#